data_AF-A0A0Q4DKC6-F1
#
_entry.id   AF-A0A0Q4DKC6-F1
#
_cell.length_a   1.000
_cell.length_b   1.000
_cell.length_c   1.000
_cell.angle_alpha   90.00
_cell.angle_beta   90.00
_cell.angle_gamma   90.00
#
_symmetry.space_group_name_H-M   'P 1'
#
loop_
_entity.id
_entity.type
_entity.pdbx_description
1 polymer ?
#
loop_
_entity_poly.entity_id
_entity_poly.type
_entity_poly.pdbx_seq_one_letter_code
_entity_poly.pdbx_strand_id
1 'polypeptide(L)'
;MGDWVEFVICGTRTCADGTEDYDANGVSDAAELAACVKSVNDLAVTGGAVALWVAVAAALALAVGVALRTRRRRAGTGTSA
;
A
#
# COMPACT_ATOMS: atom_id res chain seq x y z
N MET A 1 -4.77 -6.33 23.72
CA MET A 1 -4.68 -4.89 23.43
C MET A 1 -3.41 -4.66 22.62
N GLY A 2 -3.32 -3.55 21.87
CA GLY A 2 -2.35 -3.43 20.78
C GLY A 2 -0.91 -3.28 21.27
N ASP A 3 0.01 -4.08 20.71
CA ASP A 3 1.45 -4.10 21.00
C ASP A 3 2.10 -2.70 21.05
N TRP A 4 1.62 -1.75 20.24
CA TRP A 4 2.14 -0.36 20.22
C TRP A 4 1.52 0.56 21.28
N VAL A 5 0.26 0.32 21.67
CA VAL A 5 -0.46 1.13 22.67
C VAL A 5 0.24 0.99 24.02
N GLU A 6 0.63 -0.24 24.37
CA GLU A 6 1.34 -0.56 25.61
C GLU A 6 2.72 0.13 25.69
N PHE A 7 3.42 0.31 24.56
CA PHE A 7 4.64 1.11 24.51
C PHE A 7 4.40 2.60 24.76
N VAL A 8 3.32 3.17 24.22
CA VAL A 8 3.02 4.60 24.39
C VAL A 8 2.63 4.91 25.82
N ILE A 9 1.87 4.03 26.46
CA ILE A 9 1.38 4.21 27.83
C ILE A 9 2.51 4.02 28.85
N CYS A 10 3.28 2.93 28.72
CA CYS A 10 4.17 2.50 29.80
C CYS A 10 5.49 1.86 29.33
N GLY A 11 5.80 1.95 28.03
CA GLY A 11 7.12 1.61 27.49
C GLY A 11 7.44 0.11 27.36
N THR A 12 6.51 -0.78 27.68
CA THR A 12 6.70 -2.25 27.56
C THR A 12 5.45 -2.96 27.05
N ARG A 13 5.57 -4.20 26.57
CA ARG A 13 4.52 -4.99 25.89
C ARG A 13 3.54 -5.73 26.82
N THR A 14 3.45 -5.34 28.09
CA THR A 14 2.64 -6.09 29.06
C THR A 14 2.08 -5.22 30.19
N CYS A 15 2.24 -3.90 30.10
CA CYS A 15 1.98 -3.01 31.22
C CYS A 15 0.66 -2.24 31.13
N ALA A 16 0.04 -2.15 29.94
CA ALA A 16 -1.30 -1.60 29.81
C ALA A 16 -2.31 -2.76 29.76
N ASP A 17 -3.28 -2.76 30.67
CA ASP A 17 -4.31 -3.79 30.79
C ASP A 17 -5.71 -3.26 30.40
N GLY A 18 -5.79 -1.99 29.99
CA GLY A 18 -7.00 -1.31 29.60
C GLY A 18 -7.76 -0.68 30.77
N THR A 19 -7.18 -0.69 31.98
CA THR A 19 -7.72 -0.03 33.18
C THR A 19 -6.90 1.16 33.63
N GLU A 20 -5.76 1.42 33.00
CA GLU A 20 -4.96 2.62 33.24
C GLU A 20 -5.76 3.89 32.97
N ASP A 21 -5.72 4.85 33.89
CA ASP A 21 -6.36 6.16 33.80
C ASP A 21 -5.45 7.16 34.53
N TYR A 22 -4.36 7.54 33.88
CA TYR A 22 -3.32 8.36 34.51
C TYR A 22 -3.72 9.82 34.72
N ASP A 23 -4.68 10.33 33.93
CA ASP A 23 -5.19 11.69 34.05
C ASP A 23 -6.49 11.79 34.89
N ALA A 24 -7.00 10.66 35.37
CA ALA A 24 -8.16 10.51 36.24
C ALA A 24 -9.46 11.05 35.64
N ASN A 25 -9.62 10.91 34.31
CA ASN A 25 -10.79 11.37 33.59
C ASN A 25 -11.93 10.33 33.52
N GLY A 26 -11.68 9.11 34.02
CA GLY A 26 -12.64 8.00 34.06
C GLY A 26 -12.72 7.17 32.77
N VAL A 27 -11.82 7.40 31.82
CA VAL A 27 -11.63 6.64 30.58
C VAL A 27 -10.21 6.10 30.57
N SER A 28 -10.01 4.90 30.03
CA SER A 28 -8.65 4.36 29.99
C SER A 28 -7.79 4.98 28.89
N ASP A 29 -6.50 5.21 29.19
CA ASP A 29 -5.55 5.80 28.24
C ASP A 29 -5.46 4.97 26.95
N ALA A 30 -5.54 3.63 27.04
CA ALA A 30 -5.60 2.78 25.84
C ALA A 30 -6.85 3.01 24.99
N ALA A 31 -8.00 3.28 25.60
CA ALA A 31 -9.23 3.58 24.88
C ALA A 31 -9.14 4.93 24.16
N GLU A 32 -8.56 5.94 24.82
CA GLU A 32 -8.33 7.25 24.22
C GLU A 32 -7.31 7.22 23.08
N LEU A 33 -6.20 6.50 23.25
CA LEU A 33 -5.19 6.30 22.20
C LEU A 33 -5.75 5.53 21.00
N ALA A 34 -6.58 4.51 21.24
CA ALA A 34 -7.26 3.77 20.18
C ALA A 34 -8.26 4.64 19.41
N ALA A 35 -8.91 5.60 20.07
CA ALA A 35 -9.80 6.56 19.42
C ALA A 35 -9.05 7.59 18.56
N CYS A 36 -7.87 8.02 19.01
CA CYS A 36 -7.05 9.01 18.32
C CYS A 36 -6.23 8.45 17.15
N VAL A 37 -5.75 7.21 17.25
CA VAL A 37 -4.90 6.63 16.19
C VAL A 37 -5.72 6.14 15.00
N LYS A 38 -5.54 6.81 13.87
CA LYS A 38 -5.94 6.30 12.56
C LYS A 38 -4.91 5.26 12.11
N SER A 39 -5.34 4.00 12.03
CA SER A 39 -4.58 2.93 11.39
C SER A 39 -4.07 3.38 10.01
N VAL A 40 -2.75 3.41 9.84
CA VAL A 40 -2.11 3.60 8.52
C VAL A 40 -1.91 2.28 7.79
N ASN A 41 -2.24 1.14 8.41
CA ASN A 41 -2.19 -0.16 7.75
C ASN A 41 -3.19 -0.25 6.59
N ASP A 42 -4.27 0.54 6.65
CA ASP A 42 -5.24 0.74 5.57
C ASP A 42 -5.00 2.03 4.76
N LEU A 43 -3.97 2.83 5.11
CA LEU A 43 -3.54 3.94 4.26
C LEU A 43 -2.83 3.37 3.03
N ALA A 44 -3.63 3.21 1.98
CA ALA A 44 -3.22 3.28 0.59
C ALA A 44 -1.92 2.56 0.18
N VAL A 45 -1.97 1.23 0.18
CA VAL A 45 -1.58 0.46 -1.03
C VAL A 45 -2.72 0.53 -2.08
N THR A 46 -3.52 1.60 -2.11
CA THR A 46 -4.64 1.78 -3.05
C THR A 46 -4.16 1.96 -4.50
N GLY A 47 -2.87 2.17 -4.71
CA GLY A 47 -2.25 2.17 -6.03
C GLY A 47 -2.09 0.78 -6.66
N GLY A 48 -2.29 -0.32 -5.92
CA GLY A 48 -2.02 -1.67 -6.44
C GLY A 48 -2.82 -2.02 -7.69
N ALA A 49 -4.13 -1.79 -7.69
CA ALA A 49 -4.98 -2.04 -8.86
C ALA A 49 -4.64 -1.11 -10.04
N VAL A 50 -4.37 0.17 -9.75
CA VAL A 50 -3.97 1.15 -10.77
C VAL A 50 -2.63 0.76 -11.40
N ALA A 51 -1.66 0.33 -10.59
CA ALA A 51 -0.34 -0.11 -11.04
C ALA A 51 -0.44 -1.34 -11.96
N LEU A 52 -1.33 -2.28 -11.65
CA LEU A 52 -1.59 -3.43 -12.52
C LEU A 52 -2.12 -3.00 -13.89
N TRP A 53 -3.11 -2.10 -13.94
CA TRP A 53 -3.64 -1.61 -15.20
C TRP A 53 -2.63 -0.80 -16.02
N VAL A 54 -1.78 0.00 -15.36
CA VAL A 54 -0.68 0.72 -16.01
C VAL A 54 0.34 -0.26 -16.61
N ALA A 55 0.70 -1.32 -15.88
CA ALA A 55 1.61 -2.36 -16.37
C ALA A 55 1.04 -3.09 -17.59
N VAL A 56 -0.25 -3.44 -17.56
CA VAL A 56 -0.94 -4.07 -18.70
C VAL A 56 -0.95 -3.14 -19.92
N ALA A 57 -1.28 -1.86 -19.75
CA ALA A 57 -1.29 -0.88 -20.83
C ALA A 57 0.11 -0.72 -21.47
N ALA A 58 1.17 -0.65 -20.64
CA ALA A 58 2.55 -0.58 -21.11
C ALA A 58 2.96 -1.83 -21.91
N ALA A 59 2.60 -3.03 -21.43
CA ALA A 59 2.88 -4.28 -22.13
C ALA A 59 2.20 -4.35 -23.50
N LEU A 60 0.94 -3.92 -23.59
CA LEU A 60 0.21 -3.87 -24.86
C LEU A 60 0.85 -2.88 -25.84
N ALA A 61 1.22 -1.68 -25.38
CA ALA A 61 1.89 -0.69 -26.22
C ALA A 61 3.24 -1.21 -26.78
N LEU A 62 4.03 -1.89 -25.94
CA LEU A 62 5.28 -2.52 -26.37
C LEU A 62 5.03 -3.62 -27.41
N ALA A 63 4.05 -4.49 -27.18
CA ALA A 63 3.71 -5.57 -28.12
C ALA A 63 3.30 -5.02 -29.50
N VAL A 64 2.45 -3.98 -29.53
CA VAL A 64 2.05 -3.30 -30.77
C VAL A 64 3.26 -2.66 -31.46
N GLY A 65 4.11 -1.97 -30.72
CA GLY A 65 5.34 -1.37 -31.24
C GLY A 65 6.27 -2.41 -31.89
N VAL A 66 6.47 -3.56 -31.25
CA VAL A 66 7.28 -4.68 -31.77
C VAL A 66 6.64 -5.28 -33.03
N ALA A 67 5.33 -5.49 -33.04
CA ALA A 67 4.61 -6.02 -34.20
C ALA A 67 4.71 -5.09 -35.42
N LEU A 68 4.57 -3.78 -35.23
CA LEU A 68 4.73 -2.81 -36.31
C LEU A 68 6.17 -2.74 -36.82
N ARG A 69 7.16 -2.78 -35.91
CA ARG A 69 8.58 -2.80 -36.28
C ARG A 69 8.95 -4.03 -37.11
N THR A 70 8.46 -5.21 -36.71
CA THR A 70 8.72 -6.46 -37.44
C THR A 70 8.04 -6.48 -38.81
N ARG A 71 6.80 -5.97 -38.91
CA ARG A 71 6.11 -5.82 -40.22
C ARG A 71 6.87 -4.89 -41.17
N ARG A 72 7.34 -3.73 -40.70
CA ARG A 72 8.14 -2.81 -41.52
C ARG A 72 9.42 -3.46 -42.05
N ARG A 73 10.11 -4.24 -41.23
CA ARG A 73 11.32 -4.97 -41.65
C ARG A 73 11.02 -6.00 -42.75
N ARG A 74 9.92 -6.75 -42.63
CA ARG A 74 9.51 -7.74 -43.64
C ARG A 74 9.05 -7.10 -44.95
N ALA A 75 8.42 -5.92 -44.89
CA ALA A 75 8.03 -5.18 -46.08
C ALA A 75 9.25 -4.68 -46.88
N GLY A 76 10.31 -4.21 -46.19
CA GLY A 76 11.54 -3.74 -46.84
C GLY A 76 12.35 -4.84 -47.54
N THR A 77 12.22 -6.10 -47.11
CA THR A 77 12.88 -7.24 -47.77
C THR A 77 12.13 -7.76 -49.00
N GLY A 78 10.90 -7.30 -49.26
CA GLY A 78 10.06 -7.74 -50.39
C GLY A 78 10.21 -6.91 -51.67
N THR A 79 10.96 -5.80 -51.65
CA THR A 79 11.16 -4.91 -52.82
C THR A 79 12.52 -5.17 -53.52
N SER A 80 13.19 -6.27 -53.21
CA SER A 80 14.45 -6.67 -53.87
C SER A 80 14.29 -8.02 -54.55
N ALA A 81 13.50 -8.07 -55.62
CA ALA A 81 13.47 -9.15 -56.60
C ALA A 81 12.97 -8.59 -57.94
#